data_AF-A0A497R147-F1
#
_entry.id   AF-A0A497R147-F1
#
_cell.length_a   1.000
_cell.length_b   1.000
_cell.length_c   1.000
_cell.angle_alpha   90.00
_cell.angle_beta   90.00
_cell.angle_gamma   90.00
#
_symmetry.space_group_name_H-M   'P 1'
#
loop_
_entity.id
_entity.type
_entity.pdbx_description
1 polymer ?
#
loop_
_entity_poly.entity_id
_entity_poly.type
_entity_poly.pdbx_seq_one_letter_code
_entity_poly.pdbx_strand_id
1 'polypeptide(L)'
;MHHELEGTGELFFPENGKANWTVAYLKKLPTPQEINFCINRFIIVVPVADINEIYQLITTNKLSRFLQTCSLYGSEPFVNAAAEELSFLGVYRFPQVGEHNSQKMGLPWDGQYILQQLIRWVYLGFHSQTELAPLGEQFLTPF
;
A
#
# COMPACT_ATOMS: atom_id res chain seq x y z
N MET A 1 16.92 14.47 20.56
CA MET A 1 17.93 13.56 21.11
C MET A 1 18.26 12.49 20.06
N HIS A 2 19.50 12.04 19.99
CA HIS A 2 19.95 11.06 19.00
C HIS A 2 20.51 9.82 19.72
N HIS A 3 20.25 8.63 19.17
CA HIS A 3 20.86 7.39 19.61
C HIS A 3 21.39 6.61 18.40
N GLU A 4 22.61 6.13 18.50
CA GLU A 4 23.18 5.21 17.51
C GLU A 4 22.55 3.83 17.70
N LEU A 5 22.03 3.25 16.62
CA LEU A 5 21.69 1.83 16.56
C LEU A 5 22.97 1.10 16.15
N GLU A 6 23.55 0.30 17.06
CA GLU A 6 24.84 -0.37 16.90
C GLU A 6 25.11 -0.85 15.47
N GLY A 7 25.90 -0.07 14.72
CA GLY A 7 26.33 -0.39 13.36
C GLY A 7 25.25 -0.38 12.26
N THR A 8 23.97 -0.20 12.59
CA THR A 8 22.84 -0.36 11.65
C THR A 8 22.17 0.95 11.27
N GLY A 9 22.28 2.00 12.09
CA GLY A 9 21.60 3.26 11.81
C GLY A 9 21.62 4.28 12.96
N GLU A 10 20.77 5.28 12.86
CA GLU A 10 20.59 6.36 13.84
C GLU A 10 19.09 6.58 14.10
N LEU A 11 18.73 6.81 15.37
CA LEU A 11 17.37 7.17 15.78
C LEU A 11 17.31 8.63 16.21
N PHE A 12 16.32 9.34 15.69
CA PHE A 12 15.99 10.72 16.01
C PHE A 12 14.60 10.79 16.62
N PHE A 13 14.47 11.51 17.72
CA PHE A 13 13.20 11.72 18.43
C PHE A 13 13.24 13.05 19.21
N PRO A 14 12.08 13.64 19.54
CA PRO A 14 12.01 14.93 20.21
C PRO A 14 12.61 14.87 21.62
N GLU A 15 13.23 15.98 22.05
CA GLU A 15 13.98 16.08 23.30
C GLU A 15 13.10 16.09 24.56
N ASN A 16 11.81 16.37 24.42
CA ASN A 16 10.88 16.59 25.52
C ASN A 16 10.35 15.29 26.18
N GLY A 17 10.98 14.14 25.92
CA GLY A 17 10.61 12.84 26.50
C GLY A 17 9.26 12.28 26.01
N LYS A 18 8.55 12.99 25.14
CA LYS A 18 7.31 12.53 24.53
C LYS A 18 7.61 12.11 23.10
N ALA A 19 7.51 10.81 22.78
CA ALA A 19 7.72 10.28 21.43
C ALA A 19 6.59 10.72 20.48
N ASN A 20 6.55 12.02 20.16
CA ASN A 20 5.57 12.62 19.25
C ASN A 20 5.87 12.28 17.80
N TRP A 21 7.13 11.95 17.49
CA TRP A 21 7.61 11.44 16.21
C TRP A 21 8.92 10.70 16.45
N THR A 22 9.22 9.72 15.61
CA THR A 22 10.51 9.03 15.61
C THR A 22 10.95 8.82 14.17
N VAL A 23 12.23 9.09 13.89
CA VAL A 23 12.86 8.82 12.60
C VAL A 23 13.98 7.83 12.82
N ALA A 24 13.94 6.70 12.11
CA ALA A 24 15.02 5.75 12.02
C ALA A 24 15.74 5.90 10.68
N TYR A 25 16.97 6.39 10.72
CA TYR A 25 17.86 6.38 9.58
C TYR A 25 18.65 5.06 9.56
N LEU A 26 18.33 4.17 8.64
CA LEU A 26 18.97 2.86 8.52
C LEU A 26 20.02 2.89 7.41
N LYS A 27 21.13 2.16 7.58
CA LYS A 27 22.17 2.01 6.55
C LYS A 27 21.82 0.94 5.51
N LYS A 28 20.80 0.12 5.77
CA LYS A 28 20.35 -0.99 4.92
C LYS A 28 18.83 -1.01 4.86
N LEU A 29 18.27 -1.67 3.84
CA LEU A 29 16.83 -1.85 3.71
C LEU A 29 16.22 -2.46 4.97
N PRO A 30 15.03 -1.98 5.40
CA PRO A 30 14.38 -2.51 6.59
C PRO A 30 13.89 -3.94 6.36
N THR A 31 13.98 -4.74 7.41
CA THR A 31 13.38 -6.07 7.50
C THR A 31 11.85 -5.99 7.55
N PRO A 32 11.12 -7.05 7.18
CA PRO A 32 9.66 -7.08 7.30
C PRO A 32 9.17 -6.82 8.74
N GLN A 33 9.94 -7.25 9.74
CA GLN A 33 9.64 -7.01 11.15
C GLN A 33 9.68 -5.50 11.45
N GLU A 34 10.73 -4.80 11.02
CA GLU A 34 10.86 -3.34 11.20
C GLU A 34 9.74 -2.58 10.47
N ILE A 35 9.32 -3.03 9.28
CA ILE A 35 8.20 -2.43 8.54
C ILE A 35 6.86 -2.62 9.29
N ASN A 36 6.67 -3.76 9.96
CA ASN A 36 5.45 -4.04 10.71
C ASN A 36 5.36 -3.25 12.04
N PHE A 37 6.48 -2.73 12.56
CA PHE A 37 6.50 -1.89 13.77
C PHE A 37 6.02 -0.46 13.47
N CYS A 38 4.77 -0.31 13.06
CA CYS A 38 4.12 0.98 12.90
C CYS A 38 3.66 1.51 14.27
N ILE A 39 4.59 2.03 15.07
CA ILE A 39 4.25 2.91 16.20
C ILE A 39 3.74 4.25 15.64
N ASN A 40 2.79 4.89 16.32
CA ASN A 40 2.26 6.20 15.92
C ASN A 40 3.40 7.18 15.57
N ARG A 41 3.41 7.69 14.32
CA ARG A 41 4.35 8.70 13.81
C ARG A 41 5.82 8.25 13.76
N PHE A 42 6.05 7.05 13.22
CA PHE A 42 7.38 6.51 12.93
C PHE A 42 7.71 6.63 11.44
N ILE A 43 8.93 7.06 11.10
CA ILE A 43 9.43 7.13 9.72
C ILE A 43 10.75 6.36 9.63
N ILE A 44 10.89 5.52 8.60
CA ILE A 44 12.15 4.89 8.23
C ILE A 44 12.73 5.63 7.04
N VAL A 45 13.99 6.03 7.14
CA VAL A 45 14.77 6.62 6.06
C VAL A 45 15.93 5.68 5.77
N VAL A 46 16.12 5.32 4.50
CA VAL A 46 17.19 4.42 4.08
C VAL A 46 17.77 4.91 2.76
N PRO A 47 19.10 4.99 2.60
CA PRO A 47 19.71 5.24 1.32
C PRO A 47 19.57 3.99 0.44
N VAL A 48 19.19 4.20 -0.81
CA VAL A 48 19.02 3.14 -1.79
C VAL A 48 19.79 3.52 -3.04
N ALA A 49 20.62 2.60 -3.56
CA ALA A 49 21.43 2.87 -4.74
C ALA A 49 20.61 2.70 -6.03
N ASP A 50 19.72 1.70 -6.05
CA ASP A 50 18.85 1.41 -7.18
C ASP A 50 17.41 1.17 -6.73
N ILE A 51 16.45 1.79 -7.42
CA ILE A 51 15.02 1.59 -7.17
C ILE A 51 14.58 0.13 -7.35
N ASN A 52 15.31 -0.66 -8.14
CA ASN A 52 15.08 -2.10 -8.26
C ASN A 52 15.16 -2.83 -6.91
N GLU A 53 15.98 -2.35 -5.98
CA GLU A 53 16.04 -2.90 -4.62
C GLU A 53 14.70 -2.73 -3.88
N ILE A 54 13.97 -1.63 -4.14
CA ILE A 54 12.63 -1.40 -3.59
C ILE A 54 11.62 -2.37 -4.20
N TYR A 55 11.66 -2.58 -5.53
CA TYR A 55 10.78 -3.54 -6.18
C TYR A 55 10.98 -4.96 -5.64
N GLN A 56 12.24 -5.36 -5.46
CA GLN A 56 12.60 -6.64 -4.86
C GLN A 56 12.13 -6.74 -3.41
N LEU A 57 12.36 -5.71 -2.60
CA LEU A 57 11.88 -5.67 -1.21
C LEU A 57 10.37 -5.89 -1.12
N ILE A 58 9.59 -5.20 -1.97
CA ILE A 58 8.14 -5.28 -1.99
C ILE A 58 7.67 -6.68 -2.40
N THR A 59 8.22 -7.21 -3.50
CA THR A 59 7.80 -8.49 -4.07
C THR A 59 8.20 -9.67 -3.20
N THR A 60 9.47 -9.75 -2.79
CA THR A 60 10.00 -10.85 -1.97
C THR A 60 9.28 -10.95 -0.62
N ASN A 61 8.93 -9.81 0.00
CA ASN A 61 8.32 -9.78 1.33
C ASN A 61 6.80 -9.60 1.30
N LYS A 62 6.17 -9.67 0.12
CA LYS A 62 4.71 -9.54 -0.06
C LYS A 62 4.14 -8.28 0.61
N LEU A 63 4.83 -7.16 0.43
CA LEU A 63 4.48 -5.88 1.07
C LEU A 63 3.39 -5.11 0.31
N SER A 64 2.93 -5.60 -0.84
CA SER A 64 1.87 -4.97 -1.64
C SER A 64 0.60 -4.65 -0.83
N ARG A 65 0.28 -5.45 0.20
CA ARG A 65 -0.84 -5.21 1.12
C ARG A 65 -0.72 -3.92 1.95
N PHE A 66 0.49 -3.40 2.12
CA PHE A 66 0.77 -2.17 2.86
C PHE A 66 0.97 -0.96 1.95
N LEU A 67 1.09 -1.18 0.64
CA LEU A 67 1.32 -0.13 -0.34
C LEU A 67 -0.01 0.50 -0.75
N GLN A 68 -0.08 1.82 -0.63
CA GLN A 68 -1.26 2.59 -1.00
C GLN A 68 -0.87 3.83 -1.80
N THR A 69 0.05 4.61 -1.24
CA THR A 69 0.54 5.86 -1.81
C THR A 69 2.06 5.81 -1.96
N CYS A 70 2.58 6.47 -2.99
CA CYS A 70 4.01 6.69 -3.16
C CYS A 70 4.23 8.08 -3.76
N SER A 71 5.20 8.83 -3.26
CA SER A 71 5.69 10.02 -3.96
C SER A 71 7.07 9.72 -4.51
N LEU A 72 7.27 10.13 -5.76
CA LEU A 72 8.53 10.02 -6.45
C LEU A 72 9.03 11.43 -6.74
N TYR A 73 10.33 11.62 -6.59
CA TYR A 73 11.00 12.88 -6.90
C TYR A 73 12.26 12.58 -7.70
N GLY A 74 12.43 13.28 -8.81
CA GLY A 74 13.54 13.05 -9.73
C GLY A 74 13.25 13.61 -11.12
N SER A 75 14.01 13.17 -12.11
CA SER A 75 13.75 13.52 -13.50
C SER A 75 12.43 12.88 -13.98
N GLU A 76 11.77 13.52 -14.94
CA GLU A 76 10.51 13.02 -15.50
C GLU A 76 10.62 11.58 -16.05
N PRO A 77 11.69 11.18 -16.78
CA PRO A 77 11.84 9.79 -17.22
C PRO A 77 11.91 8.79 -16.05
N PHE A 78 12.62 9.15 -14.97
CA PHE A 78 12.71 8.32 -13.78
C PHE A 78 11.34 8.18 -13.10
N VAL A 79 10.66 9.31 -12.88
CA VAL A 79 9.35 9.32 -12.21
C VAL A 79 8.34 8.49 -12.99
N ASN A 80 8.28 8.63 -14.31
CA ASN A 80 7.33 7.89 -15.14
C ASN A 80 7.59 6.38 -15.11
N ALA A 81 8.84 5.95 -15.33
CA ALA A 81 9.20 4.53 -15.28
C ALA A 81 8.95 3.93 -13.89
N ALA A 82 9.30 4.66 -12.83
CA ALA A 82 9.13 4.19 -11.48
C ALA A 82 7.66 4.11 -11.04
N ALA A 83 6.85 5.07 -11.46
CA ALA A 83 5.41 5.09 -11.17
C ALA A 83 4.69 3.93 -11.86
N GLU A 84 5.06 3.62 -13.11
CA GLU A 84 4.51 2.49 -13.85
C GLU A 84 4.77 1.17 -13.11
N GLU A 85 6.02 0.87 -12.78
CA GLU A 85 6.39 -0.35 -12.05
C GLU A 85 5.71 -0.44 -10.67
N LEU A 86 5.72 0.64 -9.89
CA LEU A 86 5.08 0.66 -8.58
C LEU A 86 3.56 0.49 -8.66
N SER A 87 2.94 0.90 -9.76
CA SER A 87 1.50 0.72 -9.97
C SER A 87 1.14 -0.76 -10.08
N PHE A 88 1.96 -1.58 -10.77
CA PHE A 88 1.79 -3.03 -10.84
C PHE A 88 1.98 -3.72 -9.49
N LEU A 89 2.76 -3.10 -8.59
CA LEU A 89 3.01 -3.59 -7.22
C LEU A 89 1.94 -3.18 -6.20
N GLY A 90 0.91 -2.43 -6.61
CA GLY A 90 -0.26 -2.10 -5.79
C GLY A 90 -0.34 -0.65 -5.33
N VAL A 91 0.60 0.21 -5.72
CA VAL A 91 0.48 1.66 -5.47
C VAL A 91 -0.58 2.22 -6.41
N TYR A 92 -1.65 2.80 -5.86
CA TYR A 92 -2.75 3.35 -6.67
C TYR A 92 -2.81 4.88 -6.63
N ARG A 93 -1.94 5.52 -5.85
CA ARG A 93 -1.87 6.98 -5.72
C ARG A 93 -0.44 7.50 -5.73
N PHE A 94 -0.20 8.50 -6.57
CA PHE A 94 1.08 9.18 -6.71
C PHE A 94 0.98 10.69 -6.40
N PRO A 95 0.77 11.09 -5.14
CA PRO A 95 0.72 12.51 -4.76
C PRO A 95 2.11 13.17 -4.84
N GLN A 96 2.17 14.51 -4.70
CA GLN A 96 3.44 15.19 -4.49
C GLN A 96 4.02 14.89 -3.11
N VAL A 97 5.34 15.01 -2.97
CA VAL A 97 6.04 14.83 -1.69
C VAL A 97 5.44 15.81 -0.66
N GLY A 98 4.98 15.28 0.48
CA GLY A 98 4.30 16.05 1.53
C GLY A 98 2.77 16.04 1.45
N GLU A 99 2.18 15.58 0.35
CA GLU A 99 0.72 15.54 0.16
C GLU A 99 0.10 14.15 0.41
N HIS A 100 0.82 13.24 1.09
CA HIS A 100 0.34 11.89 1.38
C HIS A 100 -0.96 11.86 2.21
N ASN A 101 -1.14 12.85 3.09
CA ASN A 101 -2.34 13.00 3.91
C ASN A 101 -3.50 13.68 3.18
N SER A 102 -3.24 14.34 2.04
CA SER A 102 -4.26 14.99 1.24
C SER A 102 -5.00 13.93 0.43
N GLN A 103 -6.32 13.79 0.59
CA GLN A 103 -7.12 12.85 -0.20
C GLN A 103 -8.25 13.59 -0.92
N LYS A 104 -8.54 13.19 -2.15
CA LYS A 104 -9.77 13.64 -2.84
C LYS A 104 -10.97 13.00 -2.13
N MET A 105 -12.02 13.80 -1.91
CA MET A 105 -13.25 13.35 -1.27
C MET A 105 -13.85 12.15 -2.01
N GLY A 106 -14.20 11.10 -1.27
CA GLY A 106 -14.76 9.85 -1.82
C GLY A 106 -13.75 8.72 -2.07
N LEU A 107 -12.45 8.93 -1.87
CA LEU A 107 -11.47 7.84 -1.87
C LEU A 107 -11.39 7.16 -0.49
N PRO A 108 -11.25 5.83 -0.45
CA PRO A 108 -11.09 5.09 0.81
C PRO A 108 -9.74 5.42 1.44
N TRP A 109 -9.77 5.69 2.74
CA TRP A 109 -8.56 5.94 3.52
C TRP A 109 -7.72 4.66 3.70
N ASP A 110 -8.40 3.50 3.72
CA ASP A 110 -7.82 2.19 4.07
C ASP A 110 -7.20 1.43 2.87
N GLY A 111 -7.06 2.09 1.72
CA GLY A 111 -6.38 1.50 0.56
C GLY A 111 -7.23 0.54 -0.27
N GLN A 112 -6.85 0.39 -1.54
CA GLN A 112 -7.55 -0.48 -2.49
C GLN A 112 -7.48 -1.96 -2.09
N TYR A 113 -6.39 -2.43 -1.49
CA TYR A 113 -6.22 -3.83 -1.10
C TYR A 113 -7.30 -4.31 -0.11
N ILE A 114 -7.58 -3.52 0.93
CA ILE A 114 -8.63 -3.87 1.92
C ILE A 114 -10.00 -3.86 1.25
N LEU A 115 -10.29 -2.87 0.40
CA LEU A 115 -11.55 -2.85 -0.35
C LEU A 115 -11.72 -4.04 -1.29
N GLN A 116 -10.66 -4.46 -1.98
CA GLN A 116 -10.71 -5.64 -2.86
C GLN A 116 -11.02 -6.93 -2.09
N GLN A 117 -10.57 -7.04 -0.83
CA GLN A 117 -10.93 -8.16 0.04
C GLN A 117 -12.40 -8.11 0.50
N LEU A 118 -12.99 -6.91 0.59
CA LEU A 118 -14.41 -6.73 0.93
C LEU A 118 -15.34 -6.98 -0.25
N ILE A 119 -14.88 -6.79 -1.49
CA ILE A 119 -15.62 -7.13 -2.71
C ILE A 119 -15.47 -8.63 -2.98
N ARG A 120 -15.99 -9.45 -2.06
CA ARG A 120 -16.20 -10.88 -2.30
C ARG A 120 -17.52 -11.04 -3.08
N TRP A 121 -17.39 -11.24 -4.38
CA TRP A 121 -18.39 -11.82 -5.31
C TRP A 121 -19.76 -11.16 -5.36
N VAL A 122 -19.90 -10.08 -6.12
CA VAL A 122 -21.19 -9.74 -6.74
C VAL A 122 -21.09 -10.07 -8.23
N TYR A 123 -21.70 -11.18 -8.63
CA TYR A 123 -21.90 -11.51 -10.04
C TYR A 123 -23.23 -10.92 -10.47
N LEU A 124 -23.20 -9.85 -11.27
CA LEU A 124 -24.41 -9.33 -11.94
C LEU A 124 -24.62 -10.13 -13.21
N GLY A 125 -25.38 -11.22 -13.10
CA GLY A 125 -25.87 -11.95 -14.26
C GLY A 125 -27.05 -11.21 -14.88
N PHE A 126 -26.89 -10.68 -16.08
CA PHE A 126 -28.03 -10.20 -16.87
C PHE A 126 -28.70 -11.40 -17.53
N HIS A 127 -29.96 -11.67 -17.21
CA HIS A 127 -30.77 -12.59 -18.00
C HIS A 127 -31.00 -11.95 -19.38
N SER A 128 -30.41 -12.51 -20.43
CA SER A 128 -30.91 -12.26 -21.77
C SER A 128 -32.31 -12.86 -21.84
N GLN A 129 -33.35 -12.02 -21.96
CA GLN A 129 -34.68 -12.48 -22.31
C GLN A 129 -34.62 -13.06 -23.73
N THR A 130 -34.35 -14.35 -23.84
CA THR A 130 -34.62 -15.13 -25.03
C THR A 130 -35.73 -16.10 -24.66
N GLU A 131 -36.96 -15.66 -24.94
CA GLU A 131 -38.19 -16.43 -25.10
C GLU A 131 -38.49 -17.55 -24.09
N LEU A 132 -39.34 -17.23 -23.11
CA LEU A 132 -40.07 -18.22 -22.32
C LEU A 132 -41.07 -18.95 -23.23
N ALA A 133 -40.72 -20.16 -23.69
CA ALA A 133 -41.71 -21.15 -24.08
C ALA A 133 -42.44 -21.65 -22.82
N PRO A 134 -43.78 -21.76 -22.80
CA PRO A 134 -44.50 -22.24 -21.63
C PRO A 134 -44.44 -23.76 -21.60
N LEU A 135 -43.65 -24.31 -20.69
CA LEU A 135 -43.84 -25.65 -20.14
C LEU A 135 -44.23 -25.39 -18.68
N GLY A 136 -45.51 -25.51 -18.33
CA GLY A 136 -46.14 -26.82 -18.21
C GLY A 136 -45.75 -27.35 -16.83
N GLU A 137 -46.69 -27.24 -15.89
CA GLU A 137 -46.65 -27.64 -14.48
C GLU A 137 -45.66 -28.77 -14.15
N GLN A 138 -44.95 -28.68 -13.01
CA GLN A 138 -45.20 -29.58 -11.86
C GLN A 138 -44.15 -29.53 -10.72
N PHE A 139 -44.68 -29.37 -9.50
CA PHE A 139 -44.21 -29.81 -8.17
C PHE A 139 -42.85 -29.27 -7.62
N LEU A 140 -42.85 -28.35 -6.65
CA LEU A 140 -43.08 -28.50 -5.19
C LEU A 140 -41.97 -29.23 -4.40
N THR A 141 -41.10 -28.42 -3.79
CA THR A 141 -40.58 -28.49 -2.38
C THR A 141 -39.65 -29.66 -1.97
N PRO A 142 -39.04 -29.63 -0.76
CA PRO A 142 -37.89 -28.78 -0.38
C PRO A 142 -36.78 -29.59 0.35
N PHE A 143 -35.52 -29.19 0.29
CA PHE A 143 -34.55 -29.31 1.41
C PHE A 143 -33.45 -28.26 1.20
#